data_AF-A0AAD8N5I0-F1
#
_entry.id   AF-A0AAD8N5I0-F1
#
_cell.length_a   1.000
_cell.length_b   1.000
_cell.length_c   1.000
_cell.angle_alpha   90.00
_cell.angle_beta   90.00
_cell.angle_gamma   90.00
#
_symmetry.space_group_name_H-M   'P 1'
#
loop_
_entity.id
_entity.type
_entity.pdbx_description
1 polymer ?
#
loop_
_entity_poly.entity_id
_entity_poly.type
_entity_poly.pdbx_seq_one_letter_code
_entity_poly.pdbx_strand_id
1 'polypeptide(L)'
;MKRVASVAPFGSCFSSKTIANSQTGPVVPYIDIGLAGNDHNWRFYDANSMVPVNKDVMCLAFVDAGSKPKSRTSIVIGGYQTENYVIEFDLVSSKLGISTSLLFHNTTCSQSLLR
;
A
#
# COMPACT_ATOMS: atom_id res chain seq x y z
N MET A 1 -10.02 16.18 0.12
CA MET A 1 -10.53 14.87 0.57
C MET A 1 -11.60 15.06 1.64
N LYS A 2 -12.84 14.67 1.37
CA LYS A 2 -13.97 14.76 2.32
C LYS A 2 -14.16 13.42 3.04
N ARG A 3 -14.05 13.41 4.37
CA ARG A 3 -14.30 12.21 5.20
C ARG A 3 -15.77 11.80 5.10
N VAL A 4 -16.02 10.49 5.11
CA VAL A 4 -17.35 9.88 5.19
C VAL A 4 -17.40 8.85 6.32
N ALA A 5 -18.55 8.24 6.54
CA ALA A 5 -18.67 7.13 7.50
C ALA A 5 -17.67 6.01 7.14
N SER A 6 -16.99 5.50 8.15
CA SER A 6 -16.05 4.39 7.98
C SER A 6 -16.80 3.11 7.57
N VAL A 7 -16.19 2.34 6.68
CA VAL A 7 -16.72 1.06 6.20
C VAL A 7 -15.85 -0.05 6.76
N ALA A 8 -16.42 -0.92 7.59
CA ALA A 8 -15.68 -2.03 8.17
C ALA A 8 -15.01 -2.89 7.07
N PRO A 9 -13.76 -3.34 7.27
CA PRO A 9 -12.95 -3.25 8.48
C PRO A 9 -12.11 -1.95 8.61
N PHE A 10 -12.27 -0.98 7.72
CA PHE A 10 -11.42 0.21 7.65
C PHE A 10 -11.84 1.30 8.64
N GLY A 11 -10.85 1.92 9.29
CA GLY A 11 -11.08 2.97 10.29
C GLY A 11 -11.30 4.38 9.71
N SER A 12 -10.84 4.62 8.48
CA SER A 12 -10.87 5.94 7.83
C SER A 12 -11.28 5.84 6.37
N CYS A 13 -12.38 6.49 6.00
CA CYS A 13 -12.91 6.49 4.64
C CYS A 13 -13.25 7.90 4.15
N PHE A 14 -13.19 8.08 2.84
CA PHE A 14 -13.31 9.36 2.16
C PHE A 14 -14.18 9.21 0.91
N SER A 15 -14.84 10.30 0.51
CA SER A 15 -15.61 10.31 -0.74
C SER A 15 -14.68 10.30 -1.95
N SER A 16 -14.84 9.31 -2.82
CA SER A 16 -14.07 9.16 -4.07
C SER A 16 -14.20 10.39 -4.97
N LYS A 17 -15.35 11.07 -4.95
CA LYS A 17 -15.63 12.29 -5.73
C LYS A 17 -14.72 13.47 -5.37
N THR A 18 -14.03 13.40 -4.24
CA THR A 18 -13.18 14.49 -3.72
C THR A 18 -11.69 14.16 -3.77
N ILE A 19 -11.34 13.07 -4.45
CA ILE A 19 -9.98 12.58 -4.64
C ILE A 19 -9.74 12.52 -6.15
N ALA A 20 -8.71 13.23 -6.62
CA ALA A 20 -8.29 13.16 -8.02
C ALA A 20 -7.60 11.81 -8.29
N ASN A 21 -7.50 11.41 -9.55
CA ASN A 21 -6.75 10.24 -9.96
C ASN A 21 -5.49 10.65 -10.73
N SER A 22 -4.41 9.90 -10.51
CA SER A 22 -3.14 9.96 -11.23
C SER A 22 -2.88 8.62 -11.93
N GLN A 23 -1.75 8.54 -12.63
CA GLN A 23 -1.27 7.30 -13.24
C GLN A 23 -1.02 6.19 -12.21
N THR A 24 -0.71 6.55 -10.96
CA THR A 24 -0.34 5.62 -9.90
C THR A 24 -1.48 5.37 -8.92
N GLY A 25 -2.69 5.86 -9.22
CA GLY A 25 -3.89 5.68 -8.40
C GLY A 25 -4.46 7.00 -7.87
N PRO A 26 -5.24 6.96 -6.77
CA PRO A 26 -5.85 8.15 -6.19
C PRO A 26 -4.82 9.11 -5.58
N VAL A 27 -4.84 10.39 -5.94
CA VAL A 27 -3.88 11.39 -5.43
C VAL A 27 -4.07 11.60 -3.93
N VAL A 28 -3.20 10.98 -3.13
CA VAL A 28 -3.19 11.06 -1.67
C VAL A 28 -1.75 11.20 -1.15
N PRO A 29 -1.53 11.55 0.13
CA PRO A 29 -0.18 11.58 0.68
C PRO A 29 0.50 10.21 0.64
N TYR A 30 1.78 10.19 0.26
CA TYR A 30 2.61 8.99 0.38
C TYR A 30 2.81 8.60 1.85
N ILE A 31 2.97 7.29 2.08
CA ILE A 31 3.29 6.73 3.39
C ILE A 31 4.63 6.03 3.26
N ASP A 32 5.63 6.48 4.00
CA ASP A 32 6.97 5.90 4.02
C ASP A 32 7.17 5.08 5.31
N ILE A 33 7.51 3.80 5.18
CA ILE A 33 7.98 2.97 6.29
C ILE A 33 9.50 2.94 6.25
N GLY A 34 10.14 3.45 7.31
CA GLY A 34 11.58 3.35 7.48
C GLY A 34 12.02 1.89 7.64
N LEU A 35 13.02 1.48 6.87
CA LEU A 35 13.63 0.16 6.94
C LEU A 35 14.97 0.23 7.67
N ALA A 36 15.44 -0.93 8.14
CA ALA A 36 16.77 -1.02 8.75
C ALA A 36 17.86 -0.78 7.69
N GLY A 37 18.92 -0.06 8.07
CA GLY A 37 19.93 0.47 7.16
C GLY A 37 19.64 1.91 6.80
N ASN A 38 20.67 2.76 6.80
CA ASN A 38 20.51 4.21 6.65
C ASN A 38 19.79 4.58 5.34
N ASP A 39 18.87 5.55 5.43
CA ASP A 39 18.17 6.17 4.29
C ASP A 39 17.36 5.23 3.39
N HIS A 40 16.93 4.07 3.90
CA HIS A 40 16.04 3.16 3.18
C HIS A 40 14.60 3.27 3.66
N ASN A 41 13.69 3.63 2.76
CA ASN A 41 12.25 3.68 3.03
C ASN A 41 11.50 2.80 2.02
N TRP A 42 10.52 2.04 2.51
CA TRP A 42 9.47 1.50 1.64
C TRP A 42 8.36 2.54 1.52
N ARG A 43 8.30 3.20 0.37
CA ARG A 43 7.23 4.13 0.02
C ARG A 43 6.02 3.37 -0.49
N PHE A 44 4.88 3.53 0.16
CA PHE A 44 3.57 3.18 -0.39
C PHE A 44 3.00 4.36 -1.17
N TYR A 45 2.67 4.09 -2.44
CA TYR A 45 2.04 5.06 -3.31
C TYR A 45 0.52 4.97 -3.22
N ASP A 46 -0.13 5.95 -3.84
CA ASP A 46 -1.57 6.13 -4.03
C ASP A 46 -2.38 4.83 -4.15
N ALA A 47 -2.03 3.95 -5.10
CA ALA A 47 -2.75 2.69 -5.31
C ALA A 47 -2.64 1.68 -4.15
N ASN A 48 -1.57 1.75 -3.35
CA ASN A 48 -1.30 0.80 -2.27
C ASN A 48 -1.85 1.27 -0.90
N SER A 49 -2.20 2.55 -0.79
CA SER A 49 -2.68 3.18 0.46
C SER A 49 -4.19 3.37 0.51
N MET A 50 -4.87 3.41 -0.64
CA MET A 50 -6.32 3.62 -0.73
C MET A 50 -7.01 2.46 -1.43
N VAL A 51 -8.08 1.95 -0.83
CA VAL A 51 -8.90 0.86 -1.39
C VAL A 51 -10.31 1.35 -1.72
N PRO A 52 -10.80 1.16 -2.95
CA PRO A 52 -12.19 1.44 -3.29
C PRO A 52 -13.10 0.36 -2.68
N VAL A 53 -13.97 0.76 -1.75
CA VAL A 53 -14.95 -0.16 -1.14
C VAL A 53 -16.29 -0.14 -1.88
N ASN A 54 -16.58 0.96 -2.58
CA ASN A 54 -17.68 1.08 -3.54
C ASN A 54 -17.42 2.28 -4.47
N LYS A 55 -18.39 2.58 -5.36
CA LYS A 55 -18.27 3.65 -6.36
C LYS A 55 -18.06 5.07 -5.79
N ASP A 56 -18.51 5.32 -4.56
CA ASP A 56 -18.54 6.66 -3.95
C ASP A 56 -17.56 6.80 -2.77
N VAL A 57 -16.97 5.69 -2.30
CA VAL A 57 -16.14 5.64 -1.09
C VAL A 57 -14.83 4.88 -1.35
N MET A 58 -13.73 5.49 -0.94
CA MET A 58 -12.44 4.83 -0.77
C MET A 58 -12.00 4.92 0.69
N CYS A 59 -11.32 3.88 1.18
CA CYS A 59 -10.84 3.81 2.54
C CYS A 59 -9.31 3.69 2.58
N LEU A 60 -8.72 4.18 3.67
CA LEU A 60 -7.31 3.95 3.96
C LEU A 60 -7.11 2.45 4.16
N ALA A 61 -6.17 1.84 3.42
CA ALA A 61 -5.90 0.40 3.41
C ALA A 61 -5.10 -0.08 4.64
N PHE A 62 -5.36 0.52 5.80
CA PHE A 62 -4.75 0.21 7.09
C PHE A 62 -5.86 -0.11 8.09
N VAL A 63 -5.73 -1.23 8.78
CA VAL A 63 -6.72 -1.74 9.72
C VAL A 63 -6.11 -1.87 11.10
N ASP A 64 -6.89 -1.55 12.13
CA ASP A 64 -6.49 -1.76 13.52
C ASP A 64 -6.57 -3.26 13.85
N ALA A 65 -5.46 -3.85 14.28
CA ALA A 65 -5.38 -5.25 14.69
C ALA A 65 -5.99 -5.50 16.09
N GLY A 66 -6.35 -4.44 16.81
CA GLY A 66 -6.87 -4.48 18.17
C GLY A 66 -5.80 -4.72 19.23
N SER A 67 -6.23 -4.74 20.49
CA SER A 67 -5.36 -4.73 21.67
C SER A 67 -4.85 -6.11 22.12
N LYS A 68 -4.89 -7.15 21.27
CA LYS A 68 -4.52 -8.51 21.67
C LYS A 68 -3.07 -8.87 21.27
N PRO A 69 -2.10 -8.93 22.21
CA PRO A 69 -0.73 -9.27 21.88
C PRO A 69 -0.58 -10.79 21.95
N LYS A 70 -0.68 -11.47 20.81
CA LYS A 70 -0.02 -12.78 20.65
C LYS A 70 1.04 -12.78 19.55
N SER A 71 1.10 -11.72 18.75
CA SER A 71 2.08 -11.55 17.69
C SER A 71 3.20 -10.62 18.16
N ARG A 72 4.46 -10.99 17.92
CA ARG A 72 5.62 -10.11 18.08
C ARG A 72 5.71 -9.03 16.99
N THR A 73 4.76 -9.02 16.05
CA THR A 73 4.81 -8.17 14.85
C THR A 73 3.90 -6.95 15.02
N SER A 74 4.49 -5.76 15.05
CA SER A 74 3.76 -4.48 15.18
C SER A 74 3.05 -4.05 13.89
N ILE A 75 3.60 -4.42 12.73
CA ILE A 75 3.07 -4.06 11.40
C ILE A 75 3.10 -5.29 10.51
N VAL A 76 1.95 -5.66 9.96
CA VAL A 76 1.83 -6.69 8.92
C VAL A 76 1.56 -5.99 7.59
N ILE A 77 2.50 -6.11 6.66
CA ILE A 77 2.32 -5.60 5.30
C ILE A 77 1.54 -6.66 4.52
N GLY A 78 0.33 -6.30 4.08
CA GLY A 78 -0.58 -7.20 3.38
C GLY A 78 -0.35 -7.24 1.87
N GLY A 79 -1.05 -8.15 1.18
CA GLY A 79 -0.94 -8.30 -0.27
C GLY A 79 -1.20 -7.01 -1.04
N TYR A 80 -2.22 -6.23 -0.64
CA TYR A 80 -2.60 -4.97 -1.28
C TYR A 80 -1.45 -3.94 -1.30
N GLN A 81 -0.65 -3.90 -0.23
CA GLN A 81 0.52 -3.02 -0.16
C GLN A 81 1.68 -3.50 -1.03
N THR A 82 1.75 -4.80 -1.33
CA THR A 82 2.81 -5.41 -2.15
C THR A 82 2.50 -5.44 -3.64
N GLU A 83 1.27 -5.13 -4.04
CA GLU A 83 0.88 -5.11 -5.45
C GLU A 83 1.72 -4.10 -6.25
N ASN A 84 2.17 -4.53 -7.42
CA ASN A 84 2.98 -3.73 -8.36
C ASN A 84 4.33 -3.29 -7.79
N TYR A 85 4.92 -4.09 -6.89
CA TYR A 85 6.34 -4.04 -6.54
C TYR A 85 7.03 -5.33 -6.97
N VAL A 86 8.29 -5.22 -7.38
CA VAL A 86 9.19 -6.38 -7.38
C VAL A 86 9.79 -6.46 -5.98
N ILE A 87 9.55 -7.59 -5.31
CA ILE A 87 10.08 -7.88 -3.98
C ILE A 87 11.02 -9.08 -4.12
N GLU A 88 12.30 -8.86 -3.81
CA GLU A 88 13.35 -9.86 -3.84
C GLU A 88 13.67 -10.34 -2.43
N PHE A 89 13.54 -11.65 -2.21
CA PHE A 89 13.95 -12.31 -0.97
C PHE A 89 15.30 -13.00 -1.19
N ASP A 90 16.40 -12.31 -0.91
CA ASP A 90 17.73 -12.90 -0.96
C ASP A 90 18.05 -13.53 0.41
N LEU A 91 17.79 -14.83 0.51
CA LEU A 91 18.03 -15.61 1.71
C LEU A 91 19.52 -15.86 1.96
N VAL A 92 20.37 -15.82 0.93
CA VAL A 92 21.81 -16.07 1.04
C VAL A 92 22.48 -14.88 1.72
N SER A 93 22.15 -13.66 1.30
CA SER A 93 22.70 -12.44 1.90
C SER A 93 21.84 -11.86 3.04
N SER A 94 20.71 -12.50 3.36
CA SER A 94 19.74 -12.04 4.36
C SER A 94 19.22 -10.62 4.09
N LYS A 95 18.86 -10.34 2.83
CA LYS A 95 18.38 -9.03 2.37
C LYS A 95 16.99 -9.12 1.77
N LEU A 96 16.26 -8.02 1.91
CA LEU A 96 14.99 -7.79 1.25
C LEU A 96 15.18 -6.62 0.27
N GLY A 97 15.03 -6.90 -1.03
CA GLY A 97 15.02 -5.90 -2.08
C GLY A 97 13.58 -5.48 -2.39
N ILE A 98 13.32 -4.17 -2.46
CA ILE A 98 12.01 -3.62 -2.81
C ILE A 98 12.22 -2.58 -3.90
N SER A 99 11.56 -2.74 -5.03
CA SER A 99 11.61 -1.77 -6.12
C SER A 99 10.83 -0.49 -5.80
N THR A 100 10.94 0.53 -6.66
CA THR A 100 9.87 1.52 -6.76
C THR A 100 8.61 0.87 -7.37
N SER A 101 7.43 1.44 -7.15
CA SER A 101 6.20 0.88 -7.73
C SER A 101 6.31 0.84 -9.25
N LEU A 102 5.97 -0.31 -9.84
CA LEU A 102 5.97 -0.55 -11.28
C LEU A 102 5.02 0.40 -12.03
N LEU A 103 4.00 0.92 -11.34
CA LEU A 103 3.05 1.89 -11.91
C LEU A 103 3.75 3.20 -12.32
N PHE A 104 4.86 3.58 -11.66
CA PHE A 104 5.69 4.73 -12.09
C PHE A 104 6.43 4.48 -13.40
N HIS A 105 6.65 3.20 -13.73
CA HIS A 105 7.34 2.77 -14.94
C HIS A 105 6.36 2.33 -16.04
N ASN A 106 5.09 2.72 -15.91
CA ASN A 106 4.00 2.34 -16.83
C ASN A 106 3.87 0.82 -17.02
N THR A 107 4.16 0.04 -15.98
CA THR A 107 4.04 -1.42 -16.02
C THR A 107 3.40 -1.98 -14.75
N THR A 108 3.09 -3.27 -14.75
CA THR A 108 2.45 -3.97 -13.62
C THR A 108 3.01 -5.37 -13.51
N CYS A 109 2.83 -6.02 -12.36
CA CYS A 109 3.23 -7.43 -12.20
C CYS A 109 2.53 -8.35 -13.22
N SER A 110 1.29 -8.00 -13.63
CA SER A 110 0.52 -8.78 -14.60
C SER A 110 1.00 -8.67 -16.06
N GLN A 111 1.86 -7.70 -16.36
CA GLN A 111 2.42 -7.50 -17.71
C GLN A 111 3.71 -8.31 -17.96
N SER A 112 4.06 -9.24 -17.08
CA SER A 112 5.21 -10.12 -17.29
C SER A 112 5.04 -10.97 -18.55
N LEU A 113 6.06 -11.02 -19.40
CA LEU A 113 6.14 -11.89 -20.58
C LEU A 113 6.31 -13.38 -20.23
N LEU A 114 6.33 -13.73 -18.95
CA LEU A 114 6.37 -15.10 -18.45
C LEU A 114 4.98 -15.74 -18.59
N ARG A 115 4.65 -16.18 -19.81
CA ARG A 115 3.61 -17.18 -20.08
C ARG A 115 4.25 -18.41 -20.68
#